data_AF-X1KIR4-F1
#
_entry.id   AF-X1KIR4-F1
#
_cell.length_a   1.000
_cell.length_b   1.000
_cell.length_c   1.000
_cell.angle_alpha   90.00
_cell.angle_beta   90.00
_cell.angle_gamma   90.00
#
_symmetry.space_group_name_H-M   'P 1'
#
loop_
_entity.id
_entity.type
_entity.pdbx_description
1 polymer ?
#
loop_
_entity_poly.entity_id
_entity_poly.type
_entity_poly.pdbx_seq_one_letter_code
_entity_poly.pdbx_strand_id
1 'polypeptide(L)'
;NQLMDTDVNFVLVDWGKRNVGVDSLYFNYKVGMAEAIAHLVSLKHRNIYFISGPKTLKTAKIRIRNFIDAIEKYRDNNLDYKILEGDHKMEKNEEMKEYVLKKAHDNDIKFIRFWFTDVQGFLKSFAITVEELENALSEGMGFDGSSIEGFSRIEESDVIAMPDPGTFQILPWSPKENGVARMFCDIMEPDGSNFKGDPRWVLKRTLKKAKDMGYTFYVGPELEFFYFRNDKGEPEILDKGGYFDLTPLDVASELRRNTVLFLEAMGIGVEYSHHEVAPSQHEIDLRYTDALTMADNTMTYRIIVKEVATRNNVYATFMPKPLFGENGSGMHTHQSLFKGDKNAFYDASDKYHLSEIGKNYIAGTLKHCKEIVAITNQWVNSYKRLVPGFEAPVYISWARRNRSTLVRVPMYKPGKETSTRIEFRCPDPACNPYLAFSVMLAAGLEGIKNK
;
A
#
# COMPACT_ATOMS: atom_id res chain seq x y z
N ASN A 1 -32.73 11.76 2.85
CA ASN A 1 -34.08 12.13 2.35
C ASN A 1 -35.20 11.12 2.62
N GLN A 2 -34.99 9.99 3.32
CA GLN A 2 -36.08 9.06 3.70
C GLN A 2 -36.54 9.17 5.18
N LEU A 3 -36.13 10.21 5.91
CA LEU A 3 -36.37 10.32 7.36
C LEU A 3 -37.14 11.59 7.77
N MET A 4 -37.77 12.31 6.82
CA MET A 4 -38.28 13.66 7.09
C MET A 4 -39.74 13.78 7.54
N ASP A 5 -40.52 12.71 7.65
CA ASP A 5 -41.93 12.83 8.06
C ASP A 5 -42.37 11.72 9.03
N THR A 6 -41.96 11.80 10.29
CA THR A 6 -42.73 11.31 11.47
C THR A 6 -42.04 11.79 12.76
N ASP A 7 -42.83 11.95 13.82
CA ASP A 7 -42.43 12.36 15.18
C ASP A 7 -41.01 11.91 15.57
N VAL A 8 -40.20 12.89 16.01
CA VAL A 8 -38.76 12.85 16.31
C VAL A 8 -38.21 11.43 16.56
N ASN A 9 -37.53 10.89 15.56
CA ASN A 9 -36.76 9.65 15.66
C ASN A 9 -35.38 9.97 16.27
N PHE A 10 -35.12 9.47 17.48
CA PHE A 10 -33.81 9.61 18.13
C PHE A 10 -32.85 8.54 17.60
N VAL A 11 -31.69 8.97 17.09
CA VAL A 11 -30.62 8.07 16.61
C VAL A 11 -29.48 8.08 17.62
N LEU A 12 -29.13 6.92 18.18
CA LEU A 12 -27.91 6.77 18.97
C LEU A 12 -26.74 6.58 17.99
N VAL A 13 -25.95 7.63 17.79
CA VAL A 13 -24.73 7.61 16.96
C VAL A 13 -23.50 7.55 17.88
N ASP A 14 -22.59 6.62 17.59
CA ASP A 14 -21.29 6.52 18.27
C ASP A 14 -20.42 7.69 17.79
N TRP A 15 -20.10 8.64 18.66
CA TRP A 15 -19.18 9.71 18.33
C TRP A 15 -17.89 9.51 19.13
N GLY A 16 -16.76 9.59 18.42
CA GLY A 16 -15.43 9.54 18.99
C GLY A 16 -15.12 10.72 19.94
N LYS A 17 -13.84 10.88 20.29
CA LYS A 17 -13.35 11.74 21.40
C LYS A 17 -13.92 13.17 21.43
N ARG A 18 -13.99 13.68 22.68
CA ARG A 18 -14.38 15.02 23.15
C ARG A 18 -14.11 16.18 22.18
N ASN A 19 -15.17 16.88 21.79
CA ASN A 19 -15.14 18.19 21.14
C ASN A 19 -15.34 19.32 22.15
N VAL A 20 -14.74 20.49 21.89
CA VAL A 20 -14.89 21.68 22.73
C VAL A 20 -16.35 22.15 22.67
N GLY A 21 -17.00 22.25 23.84
CA GLY A 21 -18.43 22.57 23.95
C GLY A 21 -19.35 21.34 24.06
N VAL A 22 -18.81 20.12 24.05
CA VAL A 22 -19.56 18.87 24.22
C VAL A 22 -19.03 18.09 25.42
N ASP A 23 -19.89 17.83 26.40
CA ASP A 23 -19.57 16.92 27.51
C ASP A 23 -19.59 15.46 27.01
N SER A 24 -18.50 14.73 27.20
CA SER A 24 -18.39 13.32 26.81
C SER A 24 -18.49 12.42 28.03
N LEU A 25 -19.51 11.56 28.07
CA LEU A 25 -19.65 10.49 29.06
C LEU A 25 -19.13 9.17 28.47
N TYR A 26 -18.19 8.53 29.16
CA TYR A 26 -17.74 7.18 28.82
C TYR A 26 -18.65 6.16 29.50
N PHE A 27 -19.38 5.37 28.71
CA PHE A 27 -20.33 4.38 29.23
C PHE A 27 -19.77 2.95 29.19
N ASN A 28 -20.07 2.16 30.21
CA ASN A 28 -20.10 0.71 30.08
C ASN A 28 -21.26 0.37 29.13
N TYR A 29 -20.97 -0.13 27.92
CA TYR A 29 -21.96 -0.34 26.87
C TYR A 29 -23.21 -1.11 27.31
N LYS A 30 -23.10 -2.08 28.24
CA LYS A 30 -24.29 -2.81 28.73
C LYS A 30 -25.17 -1.94 29.62
N VAL A 31 -24.55 -1.12 30.47
CA VAL A 31 -25.26 -0.23 31.42
C VAL A 31 -25.81 0.99 30.68
N GLY A 32 -24.97 1.67 29.88
CA GLY A 32 -25.38 2.86 29.14
C GLY A 32 -26.47 2.59 28.11
N MET A 33 -26.48 1.41 27.47
CA MET A 33 -27.55 1.03 26.54
C MET A 33 -28.88 0.77 27.26
N ALA A 34 -28.85 0.20 28.46
CA ALA A 34 -30.04 0.05 29.28
C ALA A 34 -30.57 1.41 29.78
N GLU A 35 -29.69 2.31 30.21
CA GLU A 35 -30.05 3.67 30.64
C GLU A 35 -30.61 4.50 29.48
N ALA A 36 -30.00 4.44 28.30
CA ALA A 36 -30.48 5.13 27.11
C ALA A 36 -31.89 4.66 26.71
N ILE A 37 -32.14 3.35 26.71
CA ILE A 37 -33.46 2.80 26.40
C ILE A 37 -34.47 3.18 27.49
N ALA A 38 -34.11 3.07 28.77
CA ALA A 38 -34.96 3.50 29.88
C ALA A 38 -35.36 4.98 29.75
N HIS A 39 -34.41 5.83 29.36
CA HIS A 39 -34.64 7.25 29.14
C HIS A 39 -35.58 7.49 27.94
N LEU A 40 -35.34 6.83 26.80
CA LEU A 40 -36.20 6.94 25.61
C LEU A 40 -37.64 6.48 25.91
N VAL A 41 -37.81 5.41 26.68
CA VAL A 41 -39.12 4.94 27.15
C VAL A 41 -39.77 5.96 28.09
N SER A 42 -39.01 6.59 28.99
CA SER A 42 -39.52 7.63 29.88
C SER A 42 -40.06 8.85 29.12
N LEU A 43 -39.48 9.14 27.95
CA LEU A 43 -39.90 10.19 27.03
C LEU A 43 -41.06 9.77 26.11
N LYS A 44 -41.62 8.56 26.30
CA LYS A 44 -42.75 7.98 25.55
C LYS A 44 -42.45 7.67 24.07
N HIS A 45 -41.18 7.54 23.68
CA HIS A 45 -40.86 7.01 22.35
C HIS A 45 -41.30 5.55 22.23
N ARG A 46 -41.96 5.21 21.13
CA ARG A 46 -42.50 3.86 20.88
C ARG A 46 -41.79 3.10 19.75
N ASN A 47 -41.05 3.80 18.89
CA ASN A 47 -40.31 3.23 17.78
C ASN A 47 -38.81 3.51 17.98
N ILE A 48 -38.00 2.48 18.19
CA ILE A 48 -36.56 2.65 18.47
C ILE A 48 -35.73 1.95 17.39
N TYR A 49 -34.87 2.69 16.72
CA TYR A 49 -33.97 2.14 15.69
C TYR A 49 -32.54 2.03 16.25
N PHE A 50 -31.92 0.86 16.08
CA PHE A 50 -30.52 0.63 16.44
C PHE A 50 -29.69 0.34 15.20
N ILE A 51 -28.78 1.25 14.85
CA ILE A 51 -27.86 1.07 13.75
C ILE A 51 -26.62 0.35 14.30
N SER A 52 -26.32 -0.83 13.79
CA SER A 52 -25.16 -1.62 14.18
C SER A 52 -24.20 -1.81 13.02
N GLY A 53 -22.90 -1.94 13.30
CA GLY A 53 -21.94 -2.41 12.32
C GLY A 53 -22.23 -3.86 11.84
N PRO A 54 -21.59 -4.32 10.75
CA PRO A 54 -21.79 -5.63 10.17
C PRO A 54 -21.90 -6.78 11.14
N LYS A 55 -22.95 -7.58 10.92
CA LYS A 55 -23.28 -8.74 11.75
C LYS A 55 -22.20 -9.81 11.70
N THR A 56 -21.20 -9.70 10.82
CA THR A 56 -20.01 -10.55 10.79
C THR A 56 -19.03 -10.26 11.95
N LEU A 57 -18.99 -9.04 12.50
CA LEU A 57 -18.06 -8.67 13.56
C LEU A 57 -18.51 -9.14 14.95
N LYS A 58 -17.57 -9.67 15.73
CA LYS A 58 -17.80 -10.14 17.11
C LYS A 58 -18.31 -9.01 18.03
N THR A 59 -17.78 -7.80 17.87
CA THR A 59 -18.17 -6.62 18.67
C THR A 59 -19.57 -6.12 18.32
N ALA A 60 -19.94 -6.08 17.03
CA ALA A 60 -21.29 -5.76 16.58
C ALA A 60 -22.33 -6.75 17.13
N LYS A 61 -22.04 -8.07 17.08
CA LYS A 61 -22.91 -9.10 17.68
C LYS A 61 -23.14 -8.88 19.18
N ILE A 62 -22.10 -8.47 19.93
CA ILE A 62 -22.21 -8.18 21.37
C ILE A 62 -23.09 -6.95 21.60
N ARG A 63 -22.93 -5.88 20.81
CA ARG A 63 -23.74 -4.66 20.93
C ARG A 63 -25.21 -4.90 20.58
N ILE A 64 -25.47 -5.62 19.48
CA ILE A 64 -26.82 -6.05 19.08
C ILE A 64 -27.49 -6.85 20.21
N ARG A 65 -26.76 -7.79 20.81
CA ARG A 65 -27.28 -8.59 21.92
C ARG A 65 -27.61 -7.72 23.13
N ASN A 66 -26.71 -6.83 23.53
CA ASN A 66 -26.97 -5.93 24.65
C ASN A 66 -28.17 -4.99 24.39
N PHE A 67 -28.37 -4.57 23.14
CA PHE A 67 -29.52 -3.73 22.75
C PHE A 67 -30.82 -4.49 22.89
N ILE A 68 -30.86 -5.73 22.37
CA ILE A 68 -32.01 -6.62 22.50
C ILE A 68 -32.29 -6.90 23.99
N ASP A 69 -31.28 -7.29 24.76
CA ASP A 69 -31.42 -7.58 26.19
C ASP A 69 -31.92 -6.37 27.00
N ALA A 70 -31.62 -5.15 26.55
CA ALA A 70 -32.05 -3.92 27.20
C ALA A 70 -33.47 -3.51 26.80
N ILE A 71 -33.83 -3.63 25.51
CA ILE A 71 -35.16 -3.23 25.02
C ILE A 71 -36.26 -4.23 25.37
N GLU A 72 -35.94 -5.52 25.43
CA GLU A 72 -36.90 -6.58 25.79
C GLU A 72 -37.42 -6.43 27.22
N LYS A 73 -36.71 -5.72 28.11
CA LYS A 73 -37.20 -5.39 29.46
C LYS A 73 -38.44 -4.50 29.45
N TYR A 74 -38.73 -3.84 28.34
CA TYR A 74 -39.87 -2.94 28.18
C TYR A 74 -40.90 -3.48 27.19
N ARG A 75 -40.85 -4.77 26.84
CA ARG A 75 -41.73 -5.40 25.85
C ARG A 75 -43.22 -5.18 26.10
N ASP A 76 -43.64 -5.07 27.36
CA ASP A 76 -45.04 -4.82 27.75
C ASP A 76 -45.52 -3.37 27.45
N ASN A 77 -44.62 -2.45 27.08
CA ASN A 77 -44.94 -1.04 26.79
C ASN A 77 -45.31 -0.76 25.32
N ASN A 78 -45.58 -1.79 24.51
CA ASN A 78 -45.93 -1.63 23.09
C ASN A 78 -44.82 -0.93 22.26
N LEU A 79 -43.55 -1.24 22.58
CA LEU A 79 -42.36 -0.73 21.88
C LEU A 79 -42.07 -1.58 20.64
N ASP A 80 -41.93 -0.91 19.48
CA ASP A 80 -41.41 -1.49 18.25
C ASP A 80 -39.94 -1.09 18.07
N TYR A 81 -39.12 -2.01 17.54
CA TYR A 81 -37.71 -1.71 17.26
C TYR A 81 -37.20 -2.38 15.99
N LYS A 82 -36.24 -1.70 15.34
CA LYS A 82 -35.54 -2.23 14.17
C LYS A 82 -34.04 -2.10 14.32
N ILE A 83 -33.33 -3.13 13.87
CA ILE A 83 -31.87 -3.13 13.82
C ILE A 83 -31.44 -2.97 12.36
N LEU A 84 -30.78 -1.84 12.07
CA LEU A 84 -30.22 -1.56 10.76
C LEU A 84 -28.73 -1.93 10.76
N GLU A 85 -28.22 -2.43 9.65
CA GLU A 85 -26.79 -2.75 9.48
C GLU A 85 -26.14 -1.62 8.68
N GLY A 86 -25.20 -0.91 9.29
CA GLY A 86 -24.40 0.13 8.63
C GLY A 86 -23.38 -0.48 7.65
N ASP A 87 -22.95 0.26 6.63
CA ASP A 87 -21.84 -0.19 5.78
C ASP A 87 -20.49 0.16 6.44
N HIS A 88 -19.79 -0.83 6.99
CA HIS A 88 -18.45 -0.63 7.56
C HIS A 88 -17.44 -0.03 6.59
N LYS A 89 -17.64 -0.15 5.26
CA LYS A 89 -16.75 0.52 4.30
C LYS A 89 -16.97 2.03 4.29
N MET A 90 -18.23 2.48 4.39
CA MET A 90 -18.56 3.90 4.47
C MET A 90 -18.19 4.47 5.84
N GLU A 91 -18.52 3.77 6.93
CA GLU A 91 -18.14 4.20 8.30
C GLU A 91 -16.62 4.28 8.46
N LYS A 92 -15.87 3.28 8.00
CA LYS A 92 -14.40 3.31 8.05
C LYS A 92 -13.84 4.43 7.16
N ASN A 93 -14.50 4.78 6.07
CA ASN A 93 -14.04 5.87 5.21
C ASN A 93 -14.25 7.23 5.91
N GLU A 94 -15.42 7.47 6.48
CA GLU A 94 -15.70 8.71 7.23
C GLU A 94 -14.84 8.84 8.49
N GLU A 95 -14.68 7.76 9.28
CA GLU A 95 -13.74 7.74 10.43
C GLU A 95 -12.30 8.06 10.00
N MET A 96 -11.87 7.57 8.83
CA MET A 96 -10.54 7.83 8.29
C MET A 96 -10.41 9.27 7.77
N LYS A 97 -11.46 9.85 7.18
CA LYS A 97 -11.49 11.27 6.79
C LYS A 97 -11.36 12.17 8.02
N GLU A 98 -12.17 11.93 9.04
CA GLU A 98 -12.10 12.66 10.32
C GLU A 98 -10.72 12.53 10.95
N TYR A 99 -10.14 11.31 10.95
CA TYR A 99 -8.78 11.09 11.42
C TYR A 99 -7.75 11.92 10.64
N VAL A 100 -7.85 11.98 9.31
CA VAL A 100 -6.94 12.75 8.45
C VAL A 100 -7.07 14.24 8.72
N LEU A 101 -8.29 14.79 8.76
CA LEU A 101 -8.54 16.20 9.08
C LEU A 101 -7.95 16.57 10.44
N LYS A 102 -8.24 15.76 11.46
CA LYS A 102 -7.70 15.95 12.81
C LYS A 102 -6.18 15.88 12.83
N LYS A 103 -5.59 14.89 12.15
CA LYS A 103 -4.13 14.72 12.12
C LYS A 103 -3.44 15.85 11.37
N ALA A 104 -4.03 16.36 10.29
CA ALA A 104 -3.53 17.53 9.59
C ALA A 104 -3.53 18.77 10.51
N HIS A 105 -4.64 19.02 11.21
CA HIS A 105 -4.74 20.11 12.18
C HIS A 105 -3.74 19.97 13.34
N ASP A 106 -3.68 18.82 14.01
CA ASP A 106 -2.83 18.58 15.18
C ASP A 106 -1.32 18.70 14.89
N ASN A 107 -0.91 18.54 13.62
CA ASN A 107 0.48 18.61 13.19
C ASN A 107 0.80 19.86 12.37
N ASP A 108 -0.05 20.91 12.45
CA ASP A 108 0.14 22.18 11.75
C ASP A 108 0.41 22.03 10.24
N ILE A 109 -0.32 21.12 9.60
CA ILE A 109 -0.19 20.87 8.16
C ILE A 109 -0.90 21.99 7.40
N LYS A 110 -0.16 22.70 6.53
CA LYS A 110 -0.70 23.73 5.66
C LYS A 110 -0.97 23.24 4.24
N PHE A 111 -0.16 22.30 3.75
CA PHE A 111 -0.25 21.79 2.39
C PHE A 111 -0.38 20.27 2.36
N ILE A 112 -1.23 19.77 1.48
CA ILE A 112 -1.35 18.34 1.21
C ILE A 112 -1.01 18.10 -0.26
N ARG A 113 0.02 17.28 -0.48
CA ARG A 113 0.40 16.81 -1.81
C ARG A 113 -0.39 15.57 -2.17
N PHE A 114 -1.15 15.67 -3.25
CA PHE A 114 -1.80 14.52 -3.87
C PHE A 114 -0.81 13.87 -4.81
N TRP A 115 -0.62 12.57 -4.64
CA TRP A 115 0.36 11.74 -5.31
C TRP A 115 -0.37 10.71 -6.17
N PHE A 116 0.06 10.55 -7.41
CA PHE A 116 -0.44 9.50 -8.29
C PHE A 116 0.65 9.13 -9.29
N THR A 117 0.43 8.09 -10.08
CA THR A 117 1.45 7.62 -11.03
C THR A 117 0.94 7.61 -12.44
N ASP A 118 1.79 8.03 -13.37
CA ASP A 118 1.56 7.79 -14.79
C ASP A 118 1.82 6.32 -15.16
N VAL A 119 1.51 5.95 -16.41
CA VAL A 119 1.68 4.56 -16.86
C VAL A 119 3.13 4.08 -16.78
N GLN A 120 4.09 5.00 -16.97
CA GLN A 120 5.52 4.72 -16.92
C GLN A 120 6.05 4.57 -15.48
N GLY A 121 5.20 4.84 -14.47
CA GLY A 121 5.57 4.69 -13.06
C GLY A 121 6.34 5.88 -12.51
N PHE A 122 6.26 7.05 -13.16
CA PHE A 122 6.70 8.30 -12.57
C PHE A 122 5.65 8.81 -11.59
N LEU A 123 6.11 9.23 -10.41
CA LEU A 123 5.26 9.88 -9.43
C LEU A 123 4.94 11.30 -9.91
N LYS A 124 3.66 11.61 -10.00
CA LYS A 124 3.12 12.95 -10.27
C LYS A 124 2.53 13.51 -8.99
N SER A 125 2.44 14.83 -8.92
CA SER A 125 1.87 15.49 -7.77
C SER A 125 1.38 16.90 -8.08
N PHE A 126 0.31 17.30 -7.41
CA PHE A 126 -0.05 18.69 -7.17
C PHE A 126 -0.36 18.87 -5.67
N ALA A 127 -0.50 20.12 -5.22
CA ALA A 127 -0.77 20.44 -3.83
C ALA A 127 -2.07 21.21 -3.68
N ILE A 128 -2.79 20.92 -2.61
CA ILE A 128 -3.89 21.73 -2.10
C ILE A 128 -3.50 22.34 -0.75
N THR A 129 -4.25 23.35 -0.32
CA THR A 129 -4.14 23.83 1.07
C THR A 129 -5.04 22.99 1.99
N VAL A 130 -4.77 23.02 3.28
CA VAL A 130 -5.56 22.27 4.28
C VAL A 130 -7.04 22.67 4.31
N GLU A 131 -7.36 23.89 3.91
CA GLU A 131 -8.74 24.37 3.82
C GLU A 131 -9.56 23.62 2.75
N GLU A 132 -8.92 23.12 1.69
CA GLU A 132 -9.58 22.33 0.63
C GLU A 132 -9.65 20.84 0.96
N LEU A 133 -9.04 20.39 2.07
CA LEU A 133 -8.86 18.97 2.37
C LEU A 133 -10.20 18.23 2.54
N GLU A 134 -11.17 18.85 3.21
CA GLU A 134 -12.49 18.24 3.44
C GLU A 134 -13.26 18.03 2.13
N ASN A 135 -13.27 19.04 1.25
CA ASN A 135 -13.86 18.97 -0.08
C ASN A 135 -13.15 17.90 -0.91
N ALA A 136 -11.82 17.92 -0.94
CA ALA A 136 -11.03 16.97 -1.70
C ALA A 136 -11.22 15.51 -1.24
N LEU A 137 -11.41 15.26 0.05
CA LEU A 137 -11.73 13.93 0.58
C LEU A 137 -13.13 13.44 0.20
N SER A 138 -14.03 14.36 -0.17
CA SER A 138 -15.43 14.05 -0.49
C SER A 138 -15.67 13.92 -1.99
N GLU A 139 -15.12 14.86 -2.76
CA GLU A 139 -15.40 15.01 -4.20
C GLU A 139 -14.16 14.73 -5.08
N GLY A 140 -12.96 14.66 -4.48
CA GLY A 140 -11.70 14.62 -5.21
C GLY A 140 -11.33 15.99 -5.79
N MET A 141 -10.25 16.03 -6.57
CA MET A 141 -9.79 17.25 -7.23
C MET A 141 -9.61 17.01 -8.73
N GLY A 142 -10.27 17.81 -9.56
CA GLY A 142 -10.14 17.76 -11.00
C GLY A 142 -8.77 18.22 -11.49
N PHE A 143 -8.23 17.58 -12.53
CA PHE A 143 -7.00 18.00 -13.20
C PHE A 143 -6.97 17.55 -14.67
N ASP A 144 -6.04 18.12 -15.44
CA ASP A 144 -5.82 17.76 -16.85
C ASP A 144 -4.98 16.48 -16.97
N GLY A 145 -5.64 15.38 -17.31
CA GLY A 145 -5.06 14.08 -17.61
C GLY A 145 -4.39 13.98 -18.98
N SER A 146 -4.64 14.89 -19.93
CA SER A 146 -3.98 14.87 -21.24
C SER A 146 -2.49 15.21 -21.15
N SER A 147 -2.10 15.92 -20.09
CA SER A 147 -0.71 16.24 -19.75
C SER A 147 0.02 15.09 -19.01
N ILE A 148 -0.64 13.95 -18.79
CA ILE A 148 -0.07 12.77 -18.12
C ILE A 148 0.12 11.63 -19.12
N GLU A 149 1.37 11.15 -19.22
CA GLU A 149 1.75 10.08 -20.13
C GLU A 149 0.88 8.81 -19.93
N GLY A 150 0.21 8.40 -21.00
CA GLY A 150 -0.62 7.18 -21.03
C GLY A 150 -1.98 7.29 -20.35
N PHE A 151 -2.42 8.48 -19.93
CA PHE A 151 -3.78 8.68 -19.44
C PHE A 151 -4.73 8.89 -20.63
N SER A 152 -4.84 10.12 -21.15
CA SER A 152 -5.87 10.43 -22.15
C SER A 152 -5.28 11.05 -23.42
N ARG A 153 -5.98 10.87 -24.55
CA ARG A 153 -5.79 11.75 -25.73
C ARG A 153 -6.37 13.12 -25.40
N ILE A 154 -5.97 14.17 -26.14
CA ILE A 154 -6.39 15.57 -25.92
C ILE A 154 -7.92 15.73 -25.75
N GLU A 155 -8.73 14.83 -26.34
CA GLU A 155 -10.19 14.91 -26.35
C GLU A 155 -10.88 14.34 -25.09
N GLU A 156 -10.15 13.74 -24.14
CA GLU A 156 -10.67 13.12 -22.90
C GLU A 156 -9.85 13.57 -21.66
N SER A 157 -9.56 14.87 -21.53
CA SER A 157 -8.58 15.41 -20.58
C SER A 157 -9.04 15.39 -19.11
N ASP A 158 -10.31 15.63 -18.83
CA ASP A 158 -10.74 15.97 -17.48
C ASP A 158 -10.90 14.72 -16.62
N VAL A 159 -10.06 14.58 -15.61
CA VAL A 159 -10.06 13.45 -14.66
C VAL A 159 -10.02 13.95 -13.23
N ILE A 160 -10.42 13.11 -12.29
CA ILE A 160 -10.49 13.43 -10.86
C ILE A 160 -9.42 12.62 -10.12
N ALA A 161 -8.59 13.30 -9.33
CA ALA A 161 -7.73 12.66 -8.35
C ALA A 161 -8.48 12.53 -7.02
N MET A 162 -8.88 11.30 -6.68
CA MET A 162 -9.58 10.99 -5.43
C MET A 162 -8.58 10.52 -4.36
N PRO A 163 -8.29 11.32 -3.31
CA PRO A 163 -7.31 10.95 -2.30
C PRO A 163 -7.76 9.75 -1.46
N ASP A 164 -6.84 8.82 -1.22
CA ASP A 164 -7.01 7.65 -0.36
C ASP A 164 -6.57 8.01 1.08
N PRO A 165 -7.50 8.19 2.03
CA PRO A 165 -7.18 8.62 3.40
C PRO A 165 -6.27 7.63 4.14
N GLY A 166 -6.31 6.34 3.76
CA GLY A 166 -5.44 5.30 4.31
C GLY A 166 -3.96 5.52 4.02
N THR A 167 -3.64 6.42 3.11
CA THR A 167 -2.28 6.74 2.69
C THR A 167 -1.78 8.09 3.22
N PHE A 168 -2.49 8.73 4.16
CA PHE A 168 -2.03 10.00 4.72
C PHE A 168 -0.71 9.84 5.49
N GLN A 169 0.32 10.56 5.06
CA GLN A 169 1.63 10.59 5.70
C GLN A 169 2.19 12.01 5.73
N ILE A 170 2.77 12.42 6.84
CA ILE A 170 3.51 13.68 6.95
C ILE A 170 4.89 13.48 6.34
N LEU A 171 5.35 14.40 5.49
CA LEU A 171 6.66 14.30 4.88
C LEU A 171 7.73 14.64 5.93
N PRO A 172 8.66 13.73 6.28
CA PRO A 172 9.60 13.96 7.39
C PRO A 172 10.64 15.05 7.10
N TRP A 173 10.77 15.43 5.82
CA TRP A 173 11.60 16.54 5.39
C TRP A 173 10.91 17.90 5.35
N SER A 174 9.61 17.92 5.67
CA SER A 174 8.81 19.14 5.77
C SER A 174 9.28 20.03 6.93
N PRO A 175 9.11 21.36 6.83
CA PRO A 175 9.12 22.25 7.98
C PRO A 175 8.15 21.79 9.08
N LYS A 176 8.47 22.13 10.34
CA LYS A 176 7.62 21.86 11.51
C LYS A 176 6.40 22.76 11.59
N GLU A 177 6.55 24.02 11.16
CA GLU A 177 5.45 24.97 11.03
C GLU A 177 5.00 25.01 9.56
N ASN A 178 3.69 25.10 9.32
CA ASN A 178 3.11 25.01 7.97
C ASN A 178 3.57 23.74 7.22
N GLY A 179 3.44 22.60 7.89
CA GLY A 179 3.92 21.31 7.41
C GLY A 179 3.25 20.83 6.12
N VAL A 180 3.86 19.82 5.52
CA VAL A 180 3.42 19.20 4.26
C VAL A 180 3.15 17.72 4.50
N ALA A 181 1.93 17.30 4.19
CA ALA A 181 1.56 15.90 4.13
C ALA A 181 1.37 15.42 2.69
N ARG A 182 1.25 14.11 2.50
CA ARG A 182 0.88 13.50 1.22
C ARG A 182 -0.23 12.48 1.38
N MET A 183 -0.99 12.27 0.30
CA MET A 183 -1.89 11.14 0.10
C MET A 183 -1.76 10.66 -1.34
N PHE A 184 -1.77 9.34 -1.54
CA PHE A 184 -1.98 8.78 -2.86
C PHE A 184 -3.42 8.96 -3.30
N CYS A 185 -3.64 9.13 -4.60
CA CYS A 185 -4.95 9.23 -5.21
C CYS A 185 -5.20 8.06 -6.14
N ASP A 186 -6.45 7.60 -6.17
CA ASP A 186 -6.98 6.88 -7.34
C ASP A 186 -7.41 7.91 -8.38
N ILE A 187 -7.30 7.56 -9.67
CA ILE A 187 -7.77 8.43 -10.74
C ILE A 187 -9.16 7.95 -11.19
N MET A 188 -10.09 8.88 -11.30
CA MET A 188 -11.48 8.65 -11.62
C MET A 188 -11.90 9.46 -12.85
N GLU A 189 -12.84 8.92 -13.60
CA GLU A 189 -13.57 9.64 -14.63
C GLU A 189 -14.55 10.64 -13.98
N PRO A 190 -14.96 11.71 -14.68
CA PRO A 190 -15.96 12.67 -14.16
C PRO A 190 -17.31 12.05 -13.79
N ASP A 191 -17.64 10.88 -14.35
CA ASP A 191 -18.85 10.13 -14.01
C ASP A 191 -18.72 9.31 -12.70
N GLY A 192 -17.57 9.38 -12.03
CA GLY A 192 -17.27 8.67 -10.80
C GLY A 192 -16.81 7.22 -11.01
N SER A 193 -16.64 6.76 -12.24
CA SER A 193 -16.03 5.45 -12.52
C SER A 193 -14.50 5.51 -12.42
N ASN A 194 -13.86 4.35 -12.20
CA ASN A 194 -12.39 4.31 -12.13
C ASN A 194 -11.76 4.49 -13.52
N PHE A 195 -10.79 5.40 -13.61
CA PHE A 195 -10.04 5.62 -14.83
C PHE A 195 -9.23 4.37 -15.20
N LYS A 196 -9.41 3.85 -16.42
CA LYS A 196 -8.82 2.56 -16.82
C LYS A 196 -7.30 2.60 -16.97
N GLY A 197 -6.73 3.78 -17.23
CA GLY A 197 -5.30 3.99 -17.36
C GLY A 197 -4.55 4.14 -16.03
N ASP A 198 -5.25 4.21 -14.89
CA ASP A 198 -4.63 4.32 -13.57
C ASP A 198 -3.90 3.01 -13.17
N PRO A 199 -2.57 3.02 -13.02
CA PRO A 199 -1.82 1.85 -12.59
C PRO A 199 -2.26 1.31 -11.22
N ARG A 200 -2.60 2.19 -10.28
CA ARG A 200 -3.05 1.82 -8.93
C ARG A 200 -4.36 1.04 -9.00
N TRP A 201 -5.29 1.48 -9.86
CA TRP A 201 -6.52 0.75 -10.15
C TRP A 201 -6.29 -0.61 -10.83
N VAL A 202 -5.34 -0.72 -11.77
CA VAL A 202 -4.96 -2.02 -12.38
C VAL A 202 -4.53 -3.03 -11.31
N LEU A 203 -3.75 -2.60 -10.31
CA LEU A 203 -3.37 -3.45 -9.19
C LEU A 203 -4.57 -3.84 -8.32
N LYS A 204 -5.43 -2.87 -7.95
CA LYS A 204 -6.66 -3.13 -7.18
C LYS A 204 -7.55 -4.18 -7.85
N ARG A 205 -7.73 -4.10 -9.18
CA ARG A 205 -8.49 -5.09 -9.97
C ARG A 205 -7.86 -6.48 -9.92
N THR A 206 -6.54 -6.57 -10.01
CA THR A 206 -5.83 -7.86 -9.97
C THR A 206 -5.86 -8.47 -8.57
N LEU A 207 -5.70 -7.65 -7.53
CA LEU A 207 -5.86 -8.06 -6.13
C LEU A 207 -7.27 -8.56 -5.83
N LYS A 208 -8.30 -7.94 -6.42
CA LYS A 208 -9.66 -8.46 -6.32
C LYS A 208 -9.76 -9.90 -6.85
N LYS A 209 -9.11 -10.24 -7.97
CA LYS A 209 -9.09 -11.61 -8.50
C LYS A 209 -8.46 -12.61 -7.51
N ALA A 210 -7.36 -12.23 -6.86
CA ALA A 210 -6.75 -13.05 -5.81
C ALA A 210 -7.70 -13.22 -4.61
N LYS A 211 -8.33 -12.13 -4.17
CA LYS A 211 -9.29 -12.12 -3.06
C LYS A 211 -10.52 -12.98 -3.35
N ASP A 212 -11.04 -12.95 -4.58
CA ASP A 212 -12.17 -13.78 -5.02
C ASP A 212 -11.80 -15.29 -4.99
N MET A 213 -10.50 -15.62 -5.09
CA MET A 213 -9.96 -16.98 -4.89
C MET A 213 -9.61 -17.29 -3.42
N GLY A 214 -9.89 -16.35 -2.50
CA GLY A 214 -9.63 -16.45 -1.07
C GLY A 214 -8.20 -16.07 -0.65
N TYR A 215 -7.39 -15.48 -1.52
CA TYR A 215 -6.00 -15.15 -1.24
C TYR A 215 -5.78 -13.66 -0.94
N THR A 216 -4.87 -13.37 -0.02
CA THR A 216 -4.20 -12.08 0.15
C THR A 216 -2.79 -12.17 -0.43
N PHE A 217 -2.40 -11.20 -1.24
CA PHE A 217 -1.09 -11.16 -1.88
C PHE A 217 -0.13 -10.26 -1.13
N TYR A 218 0.98 -10.84 -0.66
CA TYR A 218 2.05 -10.14 0.04
C TYR A 218 3.30 -10.10 -0.84
N VAL A 219 3.94 -8.93 -0.89
CA VAL A 219 5.18 -8.72 -1.63
C VAL A 219 6.23 -7.99 -0.79
N GLY A 220 7.49 -8.29 -1.04
CA GLY A 220 8.67 -7.62 -0.48
C GLY A 220 9.70 -7.41 -1.59
N PRO A 221 9.74 -6.24 -2.25
CA PRO A 221 10.74 -5.93 -3.25
C PRO A 221 12.05 -5.47 -2.59
N GLU A 222 13.18 -6.00 -3.05
CA GLU A 222 14.54 -5.57 -2.71
C GLU A 222 14.98 -4.56 -3.79
N LEU A 223 14.91 -3.25 -3.52
CA LEU A 223 15.29 -2.24 -4.52
C LEU A 223 16.74 -1.85 -4.35
N GLU A 224 17.56 -2.23 -5.31
CA GLU A 224 18.93 -1.77 -5.43
C GLU A 224 18.95 -0.39 -6.13
N PHE A 225 19.94 0.44 -5.79
CA PHE A 225 20.11 1.77 -6.38
C PHE A 225 21.57 2.23 -6.31
N PHE A 226 21.90 3.28 -7.07
CA PHE A 226 23.22 3.90 -7.05
C PHE A 226 23.15 5.34 -6.54
N TYR A 227 24.19 5.76 -5.83
CA TYR A 227 24.50 7.19 -5.64
C TYR A 227 25.70 7.58 -6.51
N PHE A 228 25.58 8.68 -7.23
CA PHE A 228 26.65 9.29 -8.03
C PHE A 228 26.86 10.74 -7.62
N ARG A 229 27.98 11.34 -8.03
CA ARG A 229 28.27 12.74 -7.71
C ARG A 229 27.23 13.71 -8.30
N ASN A 230 26.77 13.45 -9.53
CA ASN A 230 25.79 14.28 -10.22
C ASN A 230 25.10 13.48 -11.34
N ASP A 231 24.19 14.13 -12.07
CA ASP A 231 23.40 13.56 -13.17
C ASP A 231 23.95 13.91 -14.57
N LYS A 232 25.15 14.47 -14.66
CA LYS A 232 25.72 15.03 -15.90
C LYS A 232 26.90 14.20 -16.41
N GLY A 233 26.83 13.84 -17.69
CA GLY A 233 27.91 13.13 -18.36
C GLY A 233 28.03 11.68 -17.89
N GLU A 234 29.27 11.19 -17.81
CA GLU A 234 29.57 9.83 -17.35
C GLU A 234 29.35 9.71 -15.83
N PRO A 235 28.78 8.60 -15.33
CA PRO A 235 28.55 8.43 -13.90
C PRO A 235 29.85 8.46 -13.09
N GLU A 236 29.94 9.41 -12.16
CA GLU A 236 31.06 9.52 -11.22
C GLU A 236 30.69 8.85 -9.89
N ILE A 237 31.34 7.71 -9.60
CA ILE A 237 31.18 6.94 -8.35
C ILE A 237 31.58 7.76 -7.12
N LEU A 238 30.91 7.52 -6.00
CA LEU A 238 31.24 8.14 -4.71
C LEU A 238 32.32 7.36 -3.95
N ASP A 239 32.36 6.05 -4.14
CA ASP A 239 33.24 5.12 -3.44
C ASP A 239 33.59 3.89 -4.30
N LYS A 240 34.32 2.94 -3.70
CA LYS A 240 34.71 1.66 -4.29
C LYS A 240 34.36 0.48 -3.38
N GLY A 241 33.36 0.67 -2.51
CA GLY A 241 32.87 -0.39 -1.63
C GLY A 241 32.26 -1.54 -2.42
N GLY A 242 32.24 -2.71 -1.82
CA GLY A 242 31.52 -3.89 -2.31
C GLY A 242 30.52 -4.41 -1.28
N TYR A 243 30.05 -5.64 -1.51
CA TYR A 243 28.97 -6.23 -0.74
C TYR A 243 29.29 -6.29 0.77
N PHE A 244 28.46 -5.62 1.58
CA PHE A 244 28.60 -5.52 3.04
C PHE A 244 29.88 -4.84 3.55
N ASP A 245 30.62 -4.12 2.69
CA ASP A 245 31.77 -3.36 3.15
C ASP A 245 31.38 -2.24 4.13
N LEU A 246 32.28 -1.96 5.06
CA LEU A 246 32.16 -0.88 6.04
C LEU A 246 33.13 0.26 5.68
N THR A 247 32.92 1.43 6.28
CA THR A 247 33.86 2.55 6.28
C THR A 247 35.30 2.07 6.57
N PRO A 248 36.32 2.51 5.81
CA PRO A 248 36.32 3.65 4.89
C PRO A 248 35.91 3.35 3.43
N LEU A 249 35.61 2.10 3.08
CA LEU A 249 35.24 1.73 1.70
C LEU A 249 33.81 2.14 1.35
N ASP A 250 32.92 2.14 2.33
CA ASP A 250 31.55 2.64 2.22
C ASP A 250 31.45 4.07 2.80
N VAL A 251 31.28 5.05 1.92
CA VAL A 251 31.19 6.48 2.28
C VAL A 251 29.75 6.99 2.33
N ALA A 252 28.79 6.20 1.83
CA ALA A 252 27.37 6.56 1.74
C ALA A 252 26.52 6.00 2.90
N SER A 253 27.14 5.42 3.93
CA SER A 253 26.46 4.88 5.11
C SER A 253 25.53 5.89 5.79
N GLU A 254 25.91 7.16 5.86
CA GLU A 254 25.07 8.23 6.40
C GLU A 254 23.84 8.53 5.54
N LEU A 255 23.97 8.49 4.21
CA LEU A 255 22.85 8.66 3.28
C LEU A 255 21.83 7.53 3.44
N ARG A 256 22.31 6.28 3.54
CA ARG A 256 21.42 5.13 3.78
C ARG A 256 20.75 5.25 5.15
N ARG A 257 21.48 5.65 6.20
CA ARG A 257 20.91 5.90 7.53
C ARG A 257 19.79 6.95 7.49
N ASN A 258 20.01 8.08 6.83
CA ASN A 258 19.01 9.15 6.73
C ASN A 258 17.76 8.70 5.95
N THR A 259 17.96 7.90 4.91
CA THR A 259 16.86 7.25 4.17
C THR A 259 16.03 6.35 5.07
N VAL A 260 16.68 5.50 5.88
CA VAL A 260 15.99 4.62 6.86
C VAL A 260 15.18 5.44 7.87
N LEU A 261 15.75 6.51 8.43
CA LEU A 261 15.04 7.37 9.39
C LEU A 261 13.79 8.02 8.76
N PHE A 262 13.85 8.45 7.50
CA PHE A 262 12.69 9.00 6.80
C PHE A 262 11.64 7.94 6.49
N LEU A 263 12.04 6.72 6.10
CA LEU A 263 11.12 5.60 5.91
C LEU A 263 10.38 5.26 7.22
N GLU A 264 11.11 5.14 8.33
CA GLU A 264 10.53 4.82 9.64
C GLU A 264 9.59 5.92 10.14
N ALA A 265 9.95 7.19 9.93
CA ALA A 265 9.08 8.33 10.27
C ALA A 265 7.74 8.32 9.49
N MET A 266 7.70 7.70 8.30
CA MET A 266 6.49 7.49 7.50
C MET A 266 5.82 6.12 7.77
N GLY A 267 6.26 5.39 8.80
CA GLY A 267 5.71 4.09 9.18
C GLY A 267 6.10 2.93 8.25
N ILE A 268 7.15 3.10 7.42
CA ILE A 268 7.65 2.07 6.52
C ILE A 268 8.79 1.33 7.22
N GLY A 269 8.54 0.08 7.62
CA GLY A 269 9.52 -0.73 8.34
C GLY A 269 10.65 -1.22 7.43
N VAL A 270 11.89 -1.11 7.92
CA VAL A 270 13.11 -1.57 7.24
C VAL A 270 13.61 -2.86 7.90
N GLU A 271 14.09 -3.82 7.12
CA GLU A 271 14.74 -5.04 7.60
C GLU A 271 16.26 -4.91 7.67
N TYR A 272 16.88 -4.44 6.58
CA TYR A 272 18.33 -4.37 6.41
C TYR A 272 18.69 -3.12 5.58
N SER A 273 19.95 -2.69 5.70
CA SER A 273 20.54 -1.63 4.88
C SER A 273 22.02 -1.93 4.72
N HIS A 274 22.52 -1.93 3.49
CA HIS A 274 23.90 -2.28 3.21
C HIS A 274 24.42 -1.72 1.88
N HIS A 275 25.73 -1.77 1.73
CA HIS A 275 26.39 -1.60 0.45
C HIS A 275 26.20 -2.87 -0.40
N GLU A 276 25.97 -2.69 -1.70
CA GLU A 276 25.77 -3.76 -2.67
C GLU A 276 27.08 -4.11 -3.41
N VAL A 277 27.02 -5.03 -4.36
CA VAL A 277 28.22 -5.60 -5.02
C VAL A 277 29.02 -4.55 -5.81
N ALA A 278 28.37 -3.66 -6.58
CA ALA A 278 29.08 -2.68 -7.40
C ALA A 278 29.47 -1.41 -6.62
N PRO A 279 30.51 -0.68 -7.06
CA PRO A 279 30.87 0.62 -6.49
C PRO A 279 29.68 1.58 -6.43
N SER A 280 29.47 2.19 -5.27
CA SER A 280 28.38 3.13 -4.99
C SER A 280 26.96 2.57 -5.21
N GLN A 281 26.83 1.24 -5.16
CA GLN A 281 25.57 0.54 -5.17
C GLN A 281 25.11 0.28 -3.74
N HIS A 282 23.80 0.40 -3.52
CA HIS A 282 23.19 0.31 -2.21
C HIS A 282 21.85 -0.42 -2.26
N GLU A 283 21.48 -1.02 -1.13
CA GLU A 283 20.18 -1.67 -0.94
C GLU A 283 19.65 -1.34 0.46
N ILE A 284 18.34 -1.09 0.55
CA ILE A 284 17.60 -1.02 1.82
C ILE A 284 16.36 -1.89 1.67
N ASP A 285 16.32 -2.96 2.46
CA ASP A 285 15.23 -3.93 2.42
C ASP A 285 14.05 -3.45 3.25
N LEU A 286 12.87 -3.45 2.65
CA LEU A 286 11.62 -3.14 3.35
C LEU A 286 10.99 -4.41 3.91
N ARG A 287 10.33 -4.29 5.07
CA ARG A 287 9.45 -5.33 5.60
C ARG A 287 8.31 -5.57 4.60
N TYR A 288 8.10 -6.83 4.22
CA TYR A 288 7.01 -7.19 3.30
C TYR A 288 5.64 -6.77 3.86
N THR A 289 4.71 -6.42 2.97
CA THR A 289 3.31 -6.12 3.32
C THR A 289 2.39 -6.48 2.15
N ASP A 290 1.09 -6.20 2.26
CA ASP A 290 0.14 -6.41 1.17
C ASP A 290 0.56 -5.61 -0.07
N ALA A 291 0.25 -6.13 -1.26
CA ALA A 291 0.87 -5.59 -2.47
C ALA A 291 0.47 -4.16 -2.84
N LEU A 292 -0.72 -3.68 -2.45
CA LEU A 292 -1.12 -2.30 -2.73
C LEU A 292 -0.32 -1.34 -1.85
N THR A 293 -0.29 -1.59 -0.54
CA THR A 293 0.54 -0.83 0.41
C THR A 293 2.02 -0.89 0.02
N MET A 294 2.50 -2.05 -0.43
CA MET A 294 3.90 -2.18 -0.84
C MET A 294 4.21 -1.42 -2.13
N ALA A 295 3.28 -1.34 -3.09
CA ALA A 295 3.48 -0.52 -4.28
C ALA A 295 3.60 0.97 -3.91
N ASP A 296 2.78 1.45 -2.97
CA ASP A 296 2.86 2.81 -2.42
C ASP A 296 4.17 3.06 -1.69
N ASN A 297 4.61 2.08 -0.89
CA ASN A 297 5.89 2.14 -0.19
C ASN A 297 7.05 2.13 -1.17
N THR A 298 6.96 1.38 -2.27
CA THR A 298 7.98 1.36 -3.34
C THR A 298 8.10 2.72 -4.01
N MET A 299 6.97 3.35 -4.36
CA MET A 299 6.94 4.72 -4.88
C MET A 299 7.55 5.72 -3.89
N THR A 300 7.13 5.64 -2.63
CA THR A 300 7.60 6.53 -1.55
C THR A 300 9.10 6.36 -1.32
N TYR A 301 9.58 5.12 -1.25
CA TYR A 301 10.98 4.80 -1.02
C TYR A 301 11.89 5.40 -2.10
N ARG A 302 11.51 5.27 -3.39
CA ARG A 302 12.27 5.88 -4.49
C ARG A 302 12.41 7.40 -4.35
N ILE A 303 11.36 8.08 -3.89
CA ILE A 303 11.40 9.52 -3.64
C ILE A 303 12.24 9.86 -2.42
N ILE A 304 12.15 9.11 -1.32
CA ILE A 304 12.96 9.35 -0.12
C ILE A 304 14.45 9.25 -0.45
N VAL A 305 14.86 8.21 -1.18
CA VAL A 305 16.26 8.04 -1.60
C VAL A 305 16.74 9.25 -2.41
N LYS A 306 15.91 9.73 -3.35
CA LYS A 306 16.22 10.91 -4.18
C LYS A 306 16.23 12.21 -3.39
N GLU A 307 15.33 12.38 -2.42
CA GLU A 307 15.27 13.55 -1.53
C GLU A 307 16.53 13.61 -0.65
N VAL A 308 16.92 12.49 -0.05
CA VAL A 308 18.16 12.40 0.74
C VAL A 308 19.38 12.69 -0.13
N ALA A 309 19.43 12.14 -1.35
CA ALA A 309 20.52 12.43 -2.29
C ALA A 309 20.64 13.92 -2.62
N THR A 310 19.51 14.52 -3.02
CA THR A 310 19.44 15.94 -3.39
C THR A 310 19.90 16.84 -2.25
N ARG A 311 19.48 16.54 -1.01
CA ARG A 311 19.89 17.28 0.19
C ARG A 311 21.37 17.19 0.52
N ASN A 312 22.04 16.16 0.02
CA ASN A 312 23.47 15.93 0.22
C ASN A 312 24.28 16.23 -1.04
N ASN A 313 23.70 16.90 -2.03
CA ASN A 313 24.34 17.26 -3.30
C ASN A 313 24.92 16.04 -4.05
N VAL A 314 24.23 14.90 -3.97
CA VAL A 314 24.52 13.70 -4.75
C VAL A 314 23.29 13.31 -5.57
N TYR A 315 23.49 12.46 -6.57
CA TYR A 315 22.44 12.00 -7.46
C TYR A 315 22.09 10.54 -7.19
N ALA A 316 20.83 10.24 -6.92
CA ALA A 316 20.36 8.86 -6.80
C ALA A 316 19.66 8.38 -8.07
N THR A 317 19.98 7.15 -8.47
CA THR A 317 19.30 6.51 -9.60
C THR A 317 18.94 5.06 -9.31
N PHE A 318 17.76 4.68 -9.80
CA PHE A 318 17.24 3.31 -9.83
C PHE A 318 17.34 2.71 -11.25
N MET A 319 18.18 3.32 -12.10
CA MET A 319 18.45 2.84 -13.45
C MET A 319 19.00 1.41 -13.40
N PRO A 320 18.51 0.47 -14.24
CA PRO A 320 18.88 -0.95 -14.12
C PRO A 320 20.37 -1.24 -14.36
N LYS A 321 21.02 -0.48 -15.25
CA LYS A 321 22.43 -0.66 -15.60
C LYS A 321 23.09 0.68 -15.91
N PRO A 322 23.48 1.45 -14.87
CA PRO A 322 24.14 2.74 -15.07
C PRO A 322 25.62 2.59 -15.43
N LEU A 323 26.28 1.52 -14.97
CA LEU A 323 27.70 1.24 -15.20
C LEU A 323 27.88 -0.01 -16.08
N PHE A 324 28.69 0.12 -17.14
CA PHE A 324 29.13 -1.03 -17.93
C PHE A 324 30.17 -1.85 -17.16
N GLY A 325 30.09 -3.18 -17.23
CA GLY A 325 31.07 -4.06 -16.60
C GLY A 325 30.91 -4.27 -15.08
N GLU A 326 29.94 -3.61 -14.45
CA GLU A 326 29.63 -3.74 -13.02
C GLU A 326 28.23 -4.34 -12.78
N ASN A 327 27.90 -4.76 -11.56
CA ASN A 327 26.53 -5.18 -11.23
C ASN A 327 25.49 -4.08 -11.54
N GLY A 328 24.27 -4.48 -11.90
CA GLY A 328 23.17 -3.55 -12.18
C GLY A 328 22.06 -3.69 -11.15
N SER A 329 21.24 -2.65 -10.97
CA SER A 329 20.19 -2.61 -9.95
C SER A 329 19.00 -3.52 -10.26
N GLY A 330 18.77 -4.51 -9.41
CA GLY A 330 17.58 -5.34 -9.37
C GLY A 330 16.44 -4.78 -8.53
N MET A 331 15.25 -5.32 -8.78
CA MET A 331 14.12 -5.27 -7.85
C MET A 331 13.65 -6.71 -7.60
N HIS A 332 14.40 -7.47 -6.79
CA HIS A 332 14.00 -8.85 -6.52
C HIS A 332 12.69 -8.84 -5.72
N THR A 333 11.63 -9.41 -6.28
CA THR A 333 10.31 -9.35 -5.66
C THR A 333 9.99 -10.66 -4.99
N HIS A 334 10.06 -10.67 -3.66
CA HIS A 334 9.55 -11.77 -2.83
C HIS A 334 8.01 -11.76 -2.87
N GLN A 335 7.40 -12.93 -3.05
CA GLN A 335 5.96 -13.08 -3.29
C GLN A 335 5.40 -14.26 -2.50
N SER A 336 4.24 -14.06 -1.88
CA SER A 336 3.49 -15.11 -1.18
C SER A 336 1.99 -14.85 -1.19
N LEU A 337 1.20 -15.92 -1.15
CA LEU A 337 -0.25 -15.87 -1.01
C LEU A 337 -0.66 -16.41 0.35
N PHE A 338 -1.61 -15.74 1.01
CA PHE A 338 -2.13 -16.14 2.31
C PHE A 338 -3.64 -16.40 2.23
N LYS A 339 -4.13 -17.41 2.97
CA LYS A 339 -5.55 -17.67 3.20
C LYS A 339 -5.84 -17.43 4.68
N GLY A 340 -6.37 -16.25 5.01
CA GLY A 340 -6.35 -15.78 6.40
C GLY A 340 -4.91 -15.66 6.88
N ASP A 341 -4.59 -16.28 8.02
CA ASP A 341 -3.25 -16.24 8.60
C ASP A 341 -2.30 -17.34 8.07
N LYS A 342 -2.80 -18.24 7.23
CA LYS A 342 -2.02 -19.38 6.71
C LYS A 342 -1.33 -19.05 5.41
N ASN A 343 -0.05 -19.36 5.30
CA ASN A 343 0.72 -19.17 4.08
C ASN A 343 0.41 -20.29 3.08
N ALA A 344 -0.26 -19.96 1.98
CA ALA A 344 -0.70 -20.93 0.99
C ALA A 344 0.47 -21.57 0.22
N PHE A 345 1.69 -21.00 0.27
CA PHE A 345 2.87 -21.59 -0.36
C PHE A 345 3.58 -22.63 0.52
N TYR A 346 3.22 -22.71 1.81
CA TYR A 346 3.85 -23.64 2.74
C TYR A 346 3.11 -24.97 2.81
N ASP A 347 3.86 -26.06 2.91
CA ASP A 347 3.34 -27.39 3.21
C ASP A 347 4.34 -28.14 4.09
N ALA A 348 3.98 -28.41 5.35
CA ALA A 348 4.86 -29.10 6.29
C ALA A 348 5.21 -30.54 5.86
N SER A 349 4.39 -31.16 5.01
CA SER A 349 4.57 -32.55 4.56
C SER A 349 5.44 -32.66 3.29
N ASP A 350 5.58 -31.57 2.54
CA ASP A 350 6.45 -31.54 1.37
C ASP A 350 7.92 -31.50 1.79
N LYS A 351 8.77 -32.28 1.11
CA LYS A 351 10.22 -32.37 1.38
C LYS A 351 10.91 -31.00 1.36
N TYR A 352 10.37 -30.04 0.61
CA TYR A 352 10.93 -28.70 0.45
C TYR A 352 10.09 -27.63 1.12
N HIS A 353 9.09 -28.03 1.90
CA HIS A 353 8.12 -27.15 2.54
C HIS A 353 7.35 -26.26 1.56
N LEU A 354 7.19 -26.72 0.30
CA LEU A 354 6.56 -25.96 -0.77
C LEU A 354 5.30 -26.67 -1.24
N SER A 355 4.16 -26.03 -1.03
CA SER A 355 2.84 -26.57 -1.38
C SER A 355 2.65 -26.70 -2.90
N GLU A 356 1.63 -27.45 -3.30
CA GLU A 356 1.18 -27.51 -4.70
C GLU A 356 0.78 -26.12 -5.23
N ILE A 357 0.15 -25.28 -4.40
CA ILE A 357 -0.17 -23.89 -4.76
C ILE A 357 1.10 -23.09 -5.04
N GLY A 358 2.13 -23.21 -4.20
CA GLY A 358 3.42 -22.56 -4.43
C GLY A 358 4.09 -23.03 -5.72
N LYS A 359 4.09 -24.34 -5.98
CA LYS A 359 4.64 -24.95 -7.21
C LYS A 359 3.90 -24.46 -8.46
N ASN A 360 2.57 -24.44 -8.44
CA ASN A 360 1.75 -23.99 -9.56
C ASN A 360 1.90 -22.48 -9.80
N TYR A 361 2.03 -21.69 -8.73
CA TYR A 361 2.35 -20.26 -8.86
C TYR A 361 3.70 -20.05 -9.57
N ILE A 362 4.75 -20.81 -9.18
CA ILE A 362 6.05 -20.79 -9.87
C ILE A 362 5.89 -21.18 -11.34
N ALA A 363 5.13 -22.23 -11.63
CA ALA A 363 4.89 -22.68 -13.00
C ALA A 363 4.25 -21.58 -13.86
N GLY A 364 3.24 -20.88 -13.33
CA GLY A 364 2.62 -19.71 -13.98
C GLY A 364 3.62 -18.58 -14.24
N THR A 365 4.42 -18.22 -13.23
CA THR A 365 5.47 -17.20 -13.37
C THR A 365 6.49 -17.55 -14.44
N LEU A 366 6.97 -18.80 -14.50
CA LEU A 366 7.92 -19.25 -15.51
C LEU A 366 7.31 -19.27 -16.91
N LYS A 367 6.06 -19.74 -17.03
CA LYS A 367 5.32 -19.83 -18.31
C LYS A 367 5.14 -18.47 -18.96
N HIS A 368 4.77 -17.46 -18.17
CA HIS A 368 4.44 -16.11 -18.66
C HIS A 368 5.58 -15.09 -18.54
N CYS A 369 6.78 -15.53 -18.12
CA CYS A 369 7.91 -14.63 -17.88
C CYS A 369 8.25 -13.79 -19.12
N LYS A 370 8.22 -14.39 -20.32
CA LYS A 370 8.62 -13.70 -21.55
C LYS A 370 7.68 -12.55 -21.90
N GLU A 371 6.41 -12.67 -21.53
CA GLU A 371 5.39 -11.65 -21.76
C GLU A 371 5.46 -10.56 -20.70
N ILE A 372 5.55 -10.94 -19.41
CA ILE A 372 5.55 -9.96 -18.31
C ILE A 372 6.87 -9.20 -18.17
N VAL A 373 7.96 -9.68 -18.78
CA VAL A 373 9.26 -8.98 -18.79
C VAL A 373 9.15 -7.60 -19.45
N ALA A 374 8.26 -7.41 -20.42
CA ALA A 374 8.04 -6.10 -21.04
C ALA A 374 7.53 -5.03 -20.05
N ILE A 375 6.91 -5.44 -18.94
CA ILE A 375 6.39 -4.54 -17.90
C ILE A 375 7.34 -4.51 -16.70
N THR A 376 7.90 -5.66 -16.30
CA THR A 376 8.82 -5.75 -15.16
C THR A 376 10.24 -5.27 -15.48
N ASN A 377 10.56 -5.14 -16.77
CA ASN A 377 11.80 -4.62 -17.34
C ASN A 377 11.47 -3.68 -18.51
N GLN A 378 10.74 -2.60 -18.21
CA GLN A 378 10.07 -1.76 -19.21
C GLN A 378 11.00 -0.83 -20.02
N TRP A 379 12.27 -0.70 -19.64
CA TRP A 379 13.20 0.22 -20.29
C TRP A 379 14.22 -0.51 -21.17
N VAL A 380 14.70 0.15 -22.23
CA VAL A 380 15.81 -0.38 -23.04
C VAL A 380 17.03 -0.71 -22.17
N ASN A 381 17.31 0.11 -21.15
CA ASN A 381 18.41 -0.12 -20.22
C ASN A 381 18.22 -1.35 -19.33
N SER A 382 16.98 -1.76 -19.04
CA SER A 382 16.67 -3.00 -18.30
C SER A 382 17.34 -4.23 -18.92
N TYR A 383 17.34 -4.32 -20.25
CA TYR A 383 17.94 -5.45 -20.97
C TYR A 383 19.48 -5.41 -20.99
N LYS A 384 20.10 -4.31 -20.57
CA LYS A 384 21.56 -4.23 -20.37
C LYS A 384 21.98 -4.78 -19.00
N ARG A 385 21.02 -4.89 -18.05
CA ARG A 385 21.20 -5.63 -16.79
C ARG A 385 21.10 -7.14 -16.99
N LEU A 386 20.19 -7.60 -17.85
CA LEU A 386 19.92 -9.02 -18.11
C LEU A 386 21.00 -9.66 -19.03
N VAL A 387 22.24 -9.65 -18.57
CA VAL A 387 23.40 -10.26 -19.23
C VAL A 387 24.15 -11.16 -18.22
N PRO A 388 24.81 -12.25 -18.68
CA PRO A 388 25.49 -13.17 -17.77
C PRO A 388 26.66 -12.50 -17.03
N GLY A 389 26.95 -12.96 -15.81
CA GLY A 389 28.12 -12.55 -15.01
C GLY A 389 27.85 -11.55 -13.87
N PHE A 390 26.62 -11.05 -13.72
CA PHE A 390 26.29 -9.97 -12.77
C PHE A 390 25.10 -10.30 -11.84
N GLU A 391 24.95 -11.57 -11.45
CA GLU A 391 23.87 -12.07 -10.55
C GLU A 391 22.42 -11.82 -11.00
N ALA A 392 22.21 -11.24 -12.19
CA ALA A 392 20.91 -11.08 -12.84
C ALA A 392 20.53 -12.36 -13.62
N PRO A 393 19.24 -12.76 -13.62
CA PRO A 393 18.82 -13.97 -14.30
C PRO A 393 18.72 -13.77 -15.82
N VAL A 394 19.32 -14.68 -16.59
CA VAL A 394 19.26 -14.69 -18.07
C VAL A 394 18.59 -15.93 -18.65
N TYR A 395 18.24 -16.91 -17.80
CA TYR A 395 17.57 -18.14 -18.19
C TYR A 395 16.29 -18.37 -17.38
N ILE A 396 15.22 -18.78 -18.07
CA ILE A 396 13.97 -19.17 -17.43
C ILE A 396 14.20 -20.49 -16.71
N SER A 397 14.38 -20.39 -15.40
CA SER A 397 14.69 -21.51 -14.52
C SER A 397 14.25 -21.16 -13.11
N TRP A 398 14.01 -22.19 -12.30
CA TRP A 398 13.83 -21.99 -10.87
C TRP A 398 14.72 -22.93 -10.09
N ALA A 399 15.13 -22.48 -8.90
CA ALA A 399 15.90 -23.32 -8.00
C ALA A 399 15.68 -22.91 -6.55
N ARG A 400 16.07 -23.82 -5.66
CA ARG A 400 16.24 -23.52 -4.24
C ARG A 400 17.64 -22.97 -4.05
N ARG A 401 17.79 -21.91 -3.24
CA ARG A 401 19.07 -21.23 -2.89
C ARG A 401 19.82 -20.50 -4.02
N ASN A 402 19.80 -20.98 -5.26
CA ASN A 402 20.60 -20.41 -6.35
C ASN A 402 20.18 -18.97 -6.70
N ARG A 403 21.13 -18.03 -6.65
CA ARG A 403 20.93 -16.60 -6.99
C ARG A 403 20.96 -16.34 -8.50
N SER A 404 21.42 -17.29 -9.32
CA SER A 404 21.48 -17.13 -10.77
C SER A 404 20.16 -17.49 -11.50
N THR A 405 19.17 -18.06 -10.80
CA THR A 405 17.90 -18.49 -11.40
C THR A 405 16.85 -17.39 -11.39
N LEU A 406 15.98 -17.38 -12.39
CA LEU A 406 14.89 -16.41 -12.51
C LEU A 406 13.95 -16.41 -11.30
N VAL A 407 13.54 -17.60 -10.85
CA VAL A 407 12.74 -17.77 -9.63
C VAL A 407 13.55 -18.54 -8.59
N ARG A 408 13.80 -17.92 -7.44
CA ARG A 408 14.47 -18.56 -6.31
C ARG A 408 13.45 -18.85 -5.22
N VAL A 409 13.55 -19.99 -4.55
CA VAL A 409 12.85 -20.25 -3.29
C VAL A 409 13.87 -20.13 -2.14
N PRO A 410 13.84 -19.04 -1.35
CA PRO A 410 14.79 -18.81 -0.27
C PRO A 410 14.67 -19.87 0.84
N MET A 411 15.80 -20.30 1.40
CA MET A 411 15.85 -21.33 2.46
C MET A 411 16.43 -20.81 3.78
N TYR A 412 16.27 -19.52 4.08
CA TYR A 412 16.83 -18.90 5.29
C TYR A 412 16.19 -19.39 6.60
N LYS A 413 14.91 -19.78 6.56
CA LYS A 413 14.16 -20.28 7.73
C LYS A 413 13.36 -21.55 7.37
N PRO A 414 14.03 -22.69 7.11
CA PRO A 414 13.36 -23.93 6.74
C PRO A 414 12.29 -24.32 7.79
N GLY A 415 11.10 -24.69 7.35
CA GLY A 415 9.99 -25.08 8.23
C GLY A 415 9.20 -23.92 8.87
N LYS A 416 9.60 -22.65 8.66
CA LYS A 416 8.81 -21.50 9.13
C LYS A 416 7.77 -21.10 8.08
N GLU A 417 6.52 -21.51 8.31
CA GLU A 417 5.36 -21.27 7.43
C GLU A 417 5.31 -19.84 6.89
N THR A 418 5.31 -18.84 7.78
CA THR A 418 5.14 -17.43 7.41
C THR A 418 6.26 -16.85 6.54
N SER A 419 7.38 -17.55 6.41
CA SER A 419 8.52 -17.08 5.59
C SER A 419 8.62 -17.74 4.21
N THR A 420 7.78 -18.74 3.92
CA THR A 420 7.78 -19.47 2.65
C THR A 420 7.31 -18.56 1.53
N ARG A 421 8.16 -18.35 0.52
CA ARG A 421 7.91 -17.40 -0.56
C ARG A 421 8.73 -17.76 -1.79
N ILE A 422 8.35 -17.20 -2.92
CA ILE A 422 9.18 -17.20 -4.12
C ILE A 422 9.84 -15.83 -4.25
N GLU A 423 11.00 -15.76 -4.87
CA GLU A 423 11.74 -14.54 -5.18
C GLU A 423 11.89 -14.48 -6.71
N PHE A 424 11.19 -13.54 -7.34
CA PHE A 424 11.30 -13.31 -8.78
C PHE A 424 12.34 -12.24 -9.04
N ARG A 425 13.46 -12.62 -9.67
CA ARG A 425 14.69 -11.81 -9.68
C ARG A 425 14.89 -10.93 -10.92
N CYS A 426 14.13 -11.14 -11.98
CA CYS A 426 14.30 -10.32 -13.19
C CYS A 426 13.82 -8.87 -13.06
N PRO A 427 12.79 -8.51 -12.27
CA PRO A 427 12.32 -7.12 -12.26
C PRO A 427 13.44 -6.16 -11.85
N ASP A 428 13.34 -4.93 -12.33
CA ASP A 428 14.24 -3.85 -11.98
C ASP A 428 13.48 -2.67 -11.35
N PRO A 429 14.15 -1.79 -10.59
CA PRO A 429 13.46 -0.81 -9.76
C PRO A 429 12.96 0.41 -10.56
N ALA A 430 13.24 0.45 -11.86
CA ALA A 430 12.76 1.47 -12.77
C ALA A 430 11.37 1.16 -13.35
N CYS A 431 10.83 -0.04 -13.15
CA CYS A 431 9.48 -0.37 -13.57
C CYS A 431 8.39 0.36 -12.75
N ASN A 432 7.17 0.39 -13.28
CA ASN A 432 5.99 0.80 -12.53
C ASN A 432 5.58 -0.32 -11.54
N PRO A 433 5.69 -0.12 -10.21
CA PRO A 433 5.45 -1.20 -9.25
C PRO A 433 4.01 -1.70 -9.26
N TYR A 434 3.02 -0.84 -9.54
CA TYR A 434 1.62 -1.25 -9.60
C TYR A 434 1.37 -2.21 -10.76
N LEU A 435 1.90 -1.89 -11.94
CA LEU A 435 1.77 -2.75 -13.12
C LEU A 435 2.60 -4.02 -12.97
N ALA A 436 3.84 -3.91 -12.47
CA ALA A 436 4.74 -5.02 -12.24
C ALA A 436 4.12 -6.06 -11.28
N PHE A 437 3.62 -5.62 -10.12
CA PHE A 437 2.97 -6.53 -9.16
C PHE A 437 1.66 -7.12 -9.71
N SER A 438 0.93 -6.36 -10.55
CA SER A 438 -0.27 -6.86 -11.21
C SER A 438 0.05 -8.03 -12.14
N VAL A 439 1.03 -7.89 -13.02
CA VAL A 439 1.35 -8.95 -13.98
C VAL A 439 2.03 -10.15 -13.33
N MET A 440 2.84 -9.94 -12.30
CA MET A 440 3.40 -11.02 -11.48
C MET A 440 2.28 -11.83 -10.81
N LEU A 441 1.34 -11.16 -10.15
CA LEU A 441 0.20 -11.82 -9.52
C LEU A 441 -0.67 -12.54 -10.55
N ALA A 442 -0.97 -11.91 -11.67
CA ALA A 442 -1.78 -12.51 -12.73
C ALA A 442 -1.13 -13.78 -13.28
N ALA A 443 0.18 -13.78 -13.54
CA ALA A 443 0.93 -14.94 -14.01
C ALA A 443 0.87 -16.10 -12.99
N GLY A 444 1.10 -15.82 -11.71
CA GLY A 444 1.06 -16.84 -10.67
C GLY A 444 -0.35 -17.40 -10.41
N LEU A 445 -1.38 -16.55 -10.45
CA LEU A 445 -2.78 -17.00 -10.35
C LEU A 445 -3.21 -17.86 -11.55
N GLU A 446 -2.67 -17.57 -12.74
CA GLU A 446 -2.88 -18.39 -13.93
C GLU A 446 -2.40 -19.82 -13.67
N GLY A 447 -1.15 -19.98 -13.25
CA GLY A 447 -0.58 -21.29 -12.95
C GLY A 447 -1.39 -22.05 -11.89
N ILE A 448 -1.89 -21.36 -10.85
CA ILE A 448 -2.78 -22.00 -9.85
C ILE A 448 -4.08 -22.52 -10.49
N LYS A 449 -4.65 -21.83 -11.47
CA LYS A 449 -5.90 -22.23 -12.13
C LYS A 449 -5.70 -23.40 -13.09
N ASN A 450 -4.59 -23.42 -13.82
CA ASN A 450 -4.34 -24.42 -14.86
C ASN A 450 -3.51 -25.63 -14.41
N LYS A 451 -2.96 -25.59 -13.19
CA LYS A 451 -2.09 -26.62 -12.61
C LYS A 451 -0.90 -26.93 -13.51
#